data_AF-A0A2P4X0P2-F1
#
_entry.id   AF-A0A2P4X0P2-F1
#
_cell.length_a   1.000
_cell.length_b   1.000
_cell.length_c   1.000
_cell.angle_alpha   90.00
_cell.angle_beta   90.00
_cell.angle_gamma   90.00
#
_symmetry.space_group_name_H-M   'P 1'
#
loop_
_entity.id
_entity.type
_entity.pdbx_description
1 polymer ?
#
loop_
_entity_poly.entity_id
_entity_poly.type
_entity_poly.pdbx_seq_one_letter_code
_entity_poly.pdbx_strand_id
1 'polypeptide(L)'
;MPGMVDYEYDAEGDVKMTIPQPIFEVVSAPELAVWSQAVITGFIRELRRYDTKIAERCSTTGEVPETVARSIRTSLKPRVLEHVAHYILKRELESVTDAMLLAEMKRKVGGMVNDRVPDVTRLFTELKMDLEEACWAGDQLLVRLVDSE
;
A
#
# COMPACT_ATOMS: atom_id res chain seq x y z
N MET A 1 -9.43 6.43 -54.48
CA MET A 1 -9.96 6.88 -53.18
C MET A 1 -9.32 5.99 -52.11
N PRO A 2 -8.52 6.51 -51.17
CA PRO A 2 -7.87 5.69 -50.15
C PRO A 2 -8.63 5.73 -48.82
N GLY A 3 -8.82 4.57 -48.18
CA GLY A 3 -9.34 4.51 -46.80
C GLY A 3 -10.31 3.37 -46.47
N MET A 4 -10.50 2.37 -47.34
CA MET A 4 -11.27 1.19 -46.97
C MET A 4 -10.36 0.26 -46.16
N VAL A 5 -10.62 0.16 -44.86
CA VAL A 5 -9.96 -0.79 -43.97
C VAL A 5 -10.33 -2.20 -44.43
N ASP A 6 -9.33 -2.97 -44.87
CA ASP A 6 -9.52 -4.36 -45.28
C ASP A 6 -9.80 -5.20 -44.03
N TYR A 7 -11.07 -5.54 -43.83
CA TYR A 7 -11.48 -6.48 -42.79
C TYR A 7 -11.24 -7.91 -43.29
N GLU A 8 -10.58 -8.74 -42.48
CA GLU A 8 -10.54 -10.19 -42.75
C GLU A 8 -11.88 -10.81 -42.38
N TYR A 9 -12.43 -11.66 -43.25
CA TYR A 9 -13.69 -12.37 -43.03
C TYR A 9 -13.42 -13.88 -42.82
N ASP A 10 -14.29 -14.56 -42.07
CA ASP A 10 -14.28 -16.01 -41.91
C ASP A 10 -15.03 -16.73 -43.05
N ALA A 11 -15.18 -18.05 -42.94
CA ALA A 11 -15.79 -18.87 -43.98
C ALA A 11 -17.31 -18.62 -44.11
N GLU A 12 -17.91 -18.05 -43.07
CA GLU A 12 -19.30 -17.67 -42.96
C GLU A 12 -19.55 -16.24 -43.45
N GLY A 13 -18.49 -15.48 -43.74
CA GLY A 13 -18.56 -14.10 -44.22
C GLY A 13 -18.70 -13.08 -43.10
N ASP A 14 -18.45 -13.48 -41.85
CA ASP A 14 -18.39 -12.58 -40.70
C ASP A 14 -16.98 -12.01 -40.54
N VAL A 15 -16.86 -10.80 -40.00
CA VAL A 15 -15.56 -10.17 -39.75
C VAL A 15 -14.82 -10.97 -38.67
N LYS A 16 -13.61 -11.44 -38.98
CA LYS A 16 -12.72 -12.07 -38.00
C LYS A 16 -12.31 -11.06 -36.94
N MET A 17 -12.93 -11.16 -35.78
CA MET A 17 -12.51 -10.47 -34.57
C MET A 17 -11.24 -11.14 -34.02
N THR A 18 -10.06 -10.76 -34.52
CA THR A 18 -8.76 -11.25 -33.99
C THR A 18 -8.46 -10.72 -32.59
N ILE A 19 -9.19 -9.69 -32.16
CA ILE A 19 -9.03 -9.06 -30.86
C ILE A 19 -10.24 -9.43 -29.99
N PRO A 20 -10.08 -10.22 -28.92
CA PRO A 20 -11.17 -10.43 -27.98
C PRO A 20 -11.62 -9.08 -27.43
N GLN A 21 -12.94 -8.82 -27.44
CA GLN A 21 -13.49 -7.58 -26.89
C GLN A 21 -13.07 -7.45 -25.42
N PRO A 22 -12.37 -6.37 -25.03
CA PRO A 22 -11.92 -6.22 -23.65
C PRO A 22 -13.14 -6.15 -22.72
N ILE A 23 -13.21 -7.05 -21.74
CA ILE A 23 -14.18 -6.95 -20.66
C ILE A 23 -13.69 -5.83 -19.73
N PHE A 24 -14.27 -4.64 -19.86
CA PHE A 24 -13.93 -3.52 -18.99
C PHE A 24 -14.58 -3.71 -17.62
N GLU A 25 -13.85 -4.26 -16.64
CA GLU A 25 -14.20 -4.03 -15.24
C GLU A 25 -14.22 -2.51 -15.01
N VAL A 26 -15.19 -1.94 -14.29
CA VAL A 26 -15.11 -0.50 -13.97
C VAL A 26 -14.11 -0.33 -12.83
N VAL A 27 -12.98 0.33 -13.08
CA VAL A 27 -12.04 0.71 -12.01
C VAL A 27 -12.53 2.00 -11.39
N SER A 28 -13.19 1.83 -10.24
CA SER A 28 -13.67 2.95 -9.43
C SER A 28 -12.49 3.61 -8.73
N ALA A 29 -12.39 4.93 -8.86
CA ALA A 29 -11.42 5.70 -8.10
C ALA A 29 -11.86 5.79 -6.63
N PRO A 30 -10.93 5.64 -5.68
CA PRO A 30 -11.26 5.73 -4.26
C PRO A 30 -11.71 7.14 -3.89
N GLU A 31 -12.55 7.26 -2.87
CA GLU A 31 -13.03 8.56 -2.38
C GLU A 31 -12.75 8.75 -0.89
N LEU A 32 -12.23 9.92 -0.52
CA LEU A 32 -11.95 10.26 0.86
C LEU A 32 -13.03 11.19 1.43
N ALA A 33 -13.93 10.61 2.22
CA ALA A 33 -15.05 11.35 2.81
C ALA A 33 -14.73 12.00 4.17
N VAL A 34 -13.76 11.49 4.92
CA VAL A 34 -13.43 11.93 6.28
C VAL A 34 -11.92 11.95 6.45
N TRP A 35 -11.39 12.99 7.09
CA TRP A 35 -9.96 13.12 7.39
C TRP A 35 -9.55 12.43 8.70
N SER A 36 -9.72 11.10 8.77
CA SER A 36 -9.34 10.28 9.93
C SER A 36 -8.24 9.28 9.57
N GLN A 37 -7.45 8.84 10.55
CA GLN A 37 -6.29 7.97 10.30
C GLN A 37 -6.68 6.62 9.69
N ALA A 38 -7.74 5.99 10.21
CA ALA A 38 -8.21 4.70 9.70
C ALA A 38 -8.66 4.80 8.24
N VAL A 39 -9.43 5.85 7.92
CA VAL A 39 -9.94 6.11 6.57
C VAL A 39 -8.80 6.46 5.61
N ILE A 40 -7.84 7.28 6.05
CA ILE A 40 -6.64 7.62 5.24
C ILE A 40 -5.78 6.37 4.99
N THR A 41 -5.62 5.48 5.97
CA THR A 41 -4.86 4.24 5.79
C THR A 41 -5.50 3.33 4.76
N GLY A 42 -6.83 3.16 4.82
CA GLY A 42 -7.61 2.43 3.81
C GLY A 42 -7.47 3.08 2.43
N PHE A 43 -7.69 4.40 2.35
CA PHE A 43 -7.58 5.18 1.13
C PHE A 43 -6.21 5.05 0.45
N ILE A 44 -5.10 5.12 1.19
CA ILE A 44 -3.74 4.92 0.62
C ILE A 44 -3.59 3.52 0.00
N ARG A 45 -4.16 2.48 0.64
CA ARG A 45 -4.11 1.12 0.10
C ARG A 45 -4.96 0.99 -1.16
N GLU A 46 -6.16 1.55 -1.15
CA GLU A 46 -7.06 1.57 -2.30
C GLU A 46 -6.48 2.36 -3.46
N LEU A 47 -5.84 3.51 -3.20
CA LEU A 47 -5.17 4.32 -4.21
C LEU A 47 -4.06 3.53 -4.92
N ARG A 48 -3.23 2.80 -4.18
CA ARG A 48 -2.21 1.92 -4.78
C ARG A 48 -2.83 0.84 -5.67
N ARG A 49 -3.92 0.21 -5.21
CA ARG A 49 -4.62 -0.81 -5.98
C ARG A 49 -5.23 -0.23 -7.25
N TYR A 50 -5.81 0.97 -7.15
CA TYR A 50 -6.32 1.73 -8.29
C TYR A 50 -5.21 2.01 -9.31
N ASP A 51 -4.07 2.54 -8.86
CA ASP A 51 -2.93 2.84 -9.73
C ASP A 51 -2.41 1.58 -10.45
N THR A 52 -2.32 0.45 -9.77
CA THR A 52 -1.95 -0.84 -10.39
C THR A 52 -2.95 -1.24 -11.48
N LYS A 53 -4.25 -1.17 -11.19
CA LYS A 53 -5.29 -1.52 -12.17
C LYS A 53 -5.33 -0.56 -13.37
N ILE A 54 -5.05 0.73 -13.16
CA ILE A 54 -4.93 1.71 -14.25
C ILE A 54 -3.70 1.40 -15.10
N ALA A 55 -2.55 1.11 -14.49
CA ALA A 55 -1.34 0.73 -15.22
C ALA A 55 -1.52 -0.53 -16.09
N GLU A 56 -2.20 -1.56 -15.57
CA GLU A 56 -2.53 -2.78 -16.33
C GLU A 56 -3.41 -2.49 -17.55
N ARG A 57 -4.42 -1.63 -17.40
CA ARG A 57 -5.28 -1.20 -18.51
C ARG A 57 -4.50 -0.43 -19.56
N CYS A 58 -3.75 0.57 -19.11
CA CYS A 58 -2.93 1.41 -19.98
C CYS A 58 -1.89 0.59 -20.75
N SER A 59 -1.35 -0.49 -20.15
CA SER A 59 -0.48 -1.43 -20.85
C SER A 59 -1.19 -2.19 -21.99
N THR A 60 -2.51 -2.36 -21.89
CA THR A 60 -3.32 -3.08 -22.89
C THR A 60 -3.87 -2.13 -23.96
N THR A 61 -4.26 -0.90 -23.59
CA THR A 61 -4.84 0.11 -24.49
C THR A 61 -3.80 1.03 -25.12
N GLY A 62 -2.57 1.08 -24.60
CA GLY A 62 -1.51 2.01 -25.04
C GLY A 62 -1.71 3.45 -24.55
N GLU A 63 -2.64 3.68 -23.62
CA GLU A 63 -2.92 4.99 -23.05
C GLU A 63 -1.87 5.40 -22.00
N VAL A 64 -1.72 6.70 -21.77
CA VAL A 64 -0.80 7.19 -20.73
C VAL A 64 -1.50 7.15 -19.36
N PRO A 65 -0.98 6.43 -18.36
CA PRO A 65 -1.65 6.24 -17.07
C PRO A 65 -1.89 7.56 -16.33
N GLU A 66 -1.00 8.54 -16.49
CA GLU A 66 -1.13 9.88 -15.88
C GLU A 66 -2.34 10.66 -16.42
N THR A 67 -2.77 10.39 -17.64
CA THR A 67 -3.94 11.04 -18.23
C THR A 67 -5.26 10.36 -17.87
N VAL A 68 -5.22 9.08 -17.49
CA VAL A 68 -6.40 8.26 -17.20
C VAL A 68 -6.69 8.22 -15.70
N ALA A 69 -5.65 8.31 -14.86
CA ALA A 69 -5.77 8.25 -13.41
C ALA A 69 -6.49 9.49 -12.83
N ARG A 70 -7.44 9.25 -11.93
CA ARG A 70 -8.08 10.31 -11.15
C ARG A 70 -7.07 10.92 -10.16
N SER A 71 -6.90 12.24 -10.22
CA SER A 71 -6.07 13.00 -9.28
C SER A 71 -6.55 12.83 -7.83
N ILE A 72 -5.61 12.76 -6.89
CA ILE A 72 -5.89 12.64 -5.45
C ILE A 72 -6.77 13.79 -4.97
N ARG A 73 -6.46 15.03 -5.40
CA ARG A 73 -7.27 16.22 -5.12
C ARG A 73 -8.74 16.04 -5.48
N THR A 74 -9.02 15.43 -6.62
CA THR A 74 -10.40 15.19 -7.08
C THR A 74 -11.08 14.01 -6.39
N SER A 75 -10.31 13.12 -5.76
CA SER A 75 -10.78 11.99 -4.95
C SER A 75 -11.20 12.40 -3.54
N LEU A 76 -10.84 13.60 -3.07
CA LEU A 76 -11.28 14.14 -1.80
C LEU A 76 -12.65 14.82 -1.93
N LYS A 77 -13.53 14.62 -0.95
CA LYS A 77 -14.75 15.44 -0.88
C LYS A 77 -14.37 16.92 -0.70
N PRO A 78 -15.08 17.87 -1.33
CA PRO A 78 -14.74 19.30 -1.28
C PRO A 78 -14.52 19.83 0.14
N ARG A 79 -15.43 19.48 1.06
CA ARG A 79 -15.32 19.86 2.49
C ARG A 79 -14.05 19.36 3.17
N VAL A 80 -13.60 18.16 2.82
CA VAL A 80 -12.36 17.58 3.35
C VAL A 80 -11.16 18.28 2.75
N LEU A 81 -11.18 18.53 1.44
CA LEU A 81 -10.10 19.21 0.74
C LEU A 81 -9.90 20.63 1.27
N GLU A 82 -10.98 21.41 1.44
CA GLU A 82 -10.94 22.74 2.06
C GLU A 82 -10.34 22.68 3.47
N HIS A 83 -10.79 21.73 4.29
CA HIS A 83 -10.26 21.58 5.64
C HIS A 83 -8.76 21.28 5.64
N VAL A 84 -8.31 20.36 4.78
CA VAL A 84 -6.89 19.99 4.66
C VAL A 84 -6.06 21.16 4.13
N ALA A 85 -6.55 21.87 3.11
CA ALA A 85 -5.86 23.02 2.53
C ALA A 85 -5.64 24.13 3.56
N HIS A 86 -6.72 24.56 4.24
CA HIS A 86 -6.68 25.71 5.14
C HIS A 86 -6.06 25.39 6.51
N TYR A 87 -6.50 24.31 7.16
CA TYR A 87 -6.11 24.05 8.55
C TYR A 87 -4.81 23.27 8.68
N ILE A 88 -4.52 22.40 7.71
CA ILE A 88 -3.41 21.46 7.81
C ILE A 88 -2.22 21.97 6.99
N LEU A 89 -2.44 22.25 5.71
CA LEU A 89 -1.40 22.73 4.80
C LEU A 89 -1.17 24.25 4.88
N LYS A 90 -2.10 25.00 5.50
CA LYS A 90 -2.08 26.47 5.63
C LYS A 90 -1.84 27.18 4.29
N ARG A 91 -2.52 26.71 3.26
CA ARG A 91 -2.33 27.12 1.87
C ARG A 91 -3.66 27.36 1.19
N GLU A 92 -3.62 28.13 0.11
CA GLU A 92 -4.79 28.34 -0.75
C GLU A 92 -5.12 27.06 -1.50
N LEU A 93 -6.42 26.84 -1.71
CA LEU A 93 -6.94 25.65 -2.36
C LEU A 93 -6.26 25.41 -3.72
N GLU A 94 -6.01 26.44 -4.52
CA GLU A 94 -5.37 26.33 -5.84
C GLU A 94 -3.92 25.85 -5.80
N SER A 95 -3.18 26.19 -4.73
CA SER A 95 -1.78 25.83 -4.57
C SER A 95 -1.56 24.40 -4.07
N VAL A 96 -2.62 23.70 -3.68
CA VAL A 96 -2.54 22.34 -3.14
C VAL A 96 -2.38 21.31 -4.25
N THR A 97 -1.23 20.63 -4.27
CA THR A 97 -0.93 19.56 -5.23
C THR A 97 -1.16 18.17 -4.64
N ASP A 98 -1.32 17.17 -5.51
CA ASP A 98 -1.49 15.77 -5.11
C ASP A 98 -0.31 15.24 -4.28
N ALA A 99 0.91 15.67 -4.60
CA ALA A 99 2.10 15.32 -3.84
C ALA A 99 2.04 15.83 -2.40
N MET A 100 1.52 17.03 -2.17
CA MET A 100 1.36 17.61 -0.84
C MET A 100 0.29 16.87 -0.03
N LEU A 101 -0.84 16.56 -0.66
CA LEU A 101 -1.92 15.78 -0.05
C LEU A 101 -1.42 14.39 0.36
N LEU A 102 -0.69 13.70 -0.53
CA LEU A 102 -0.14 12.39 -0.25
C LEU A 102 0.91 12.42 0.86
N ALA A 103 1.77 13.44 0.88
CA ALA A 103 2.76 13.62 1.95
C ALA A 103 2.09 13.84 3.31
N GLU A 104 1.03 14.64 3.36
CA GLU A 104 0.24 14.88 4.57
C GLU A 104 -0.46 13.61 5.05
N MET A 105 -1.09 12.87 4.15
CA MET A 105 -1.73 11.58 4.46
C MET A 105 -0.72 10.59 5.04
N LYS A 106 0.47 10.46 4.41
CA LYS A 106 1.55 9.60 4.90
C LYS A 106 2.05 10.05 6.26
N ARG A 107 2.19 11.35 6.52
CA ARG A 107 2.59 11.86 7.83
C ARG A 107 1.58 11.52 8.91
N LYS A 108 0.28 11.72 8.63
CA LYS A 108 -0.82 11.41 9.55
C LYS A 108 -0.91 9.92 9.87
N VAL A 109 -0.60 9.05 8.92
CA VAL A 109 -0.56 7.59 9.15
C VAL A 109 0.74 7.18 9.85
N GLY A 110 1.88 7.72 9.40
CA GLY A 110 3.23 7.37 9.86
C GLY A 110 3.54 7.79 11.29
N GLY A 111 2.93 8.87 11.78
CA GLY A 111 3.13 9.35 13.16
C GLY A 111 2.86 8.28 14.23
N MET A 112 1.96 7.32 13.99
CA MET A 112 1.58 6.34 15.00
C MET A 112 2.25 4.97 14.87
N VAL A 113 2.88 4.66 13.71
CA VAL A 113 3.58 3.37 13.54
C VAL A 113 4.90 3.38 14.30
N ASN A 114 5.59 4.53 14.35
CA ASN A 114 6.77 4.69 15.20
C ASN A 114 6.44 4.81 16.69
N ASP A 115 5.26 5.31 17.05
CA ASP A 115 4.86 5.41 18.46
C ASP A 115 4.33 4.08 19.04
N ARG A 116 3.85 3.16 18.19
CA ARG A 116 3.29 1.86 18.61
C ARG A 116 4.22 0.67 18.44
N VAL A 117 5.30 0.81 17.68
CA VAL A 117 6.34 -0.21 17.59
C VAL A 117 7.45 0.19 18.56
N PRO A 118 7.48 -0.34 19.79
CA PRO A 118 8.65 -0.17 20.64
C PRO A 118 9.86 -0.68 19.87
N ASP A 119 10.95 0.08 19.91
CA ASP A 119 12.22 -0.30 19.31
C ASP A 119 12.62 -1.69 19.86
N VAL A 120 12.48 -2.70 19.00
CA VAL A 120 12.79 -4.09 19.32
C VAL A 120 14.22 -4.22 19.85
N THR A 121 15.13 -3.41 19.34
CA THR A 121 16.53 -3.35 19.80
C THR A 121 16.62 -2.93 21.27
N ARG A 122 15.85 -1.92 21.69
CA ARG A 122 15.79 -1.49 23.10
C ARG A 122 15.14 -2.55 24.00
N LEU A 123 14.08 -3.21 23.52
CA LEU A 123 13.41 -4.29 24.26
C LEU A 123 14.37 -5.45 24.55
N PHE A 124 15.21 -5.84 23.60
CA PHE A 124 16.20 -6.92 23.81
C PHE A 124 17.39 -6.50 24.66
N THR A 125 17.74 -5.21 24.73
CA THR A 125 18.78 -4.73 25.66
C THR A 125 18.34 -4.70 27.12
N GLU A 126 17.04 -4.51 27.38
CA GLU A 126 16.47 -4.54 28.75
C GLU A 126 16.14 -5.95 29.23
N LEU A 127 16.08 -6.93 28.31
CA LEU A 127 15.81 -8.32 28.61
C LEU A 127 17.08 -9.03 29.12
N LYS A 128 17.42 -8.85 30.41
CA LYS A 128 18.38 -9.72 31.10
C LYS A 128 17.72 -11.07 31.39
N MET A 129 18.01 -12.06 30.54
CA MET A 129 17.69 -13.45 30.82
C MET A 129 18.81 -14.01 31.71
N ASP A 130 18.54 -14.16 33.01
CA ASP A 130 19.47 -14.84 33.92
C ASP A 130 19.52 -16.33 33.55
N LEU A 131 20.62 -16.70 32.88
CA LEU A 131 20.98 -18.07 32.49
C LEU A 131 21.82 -18.77 33.57
N GLU A 132 21.57 -18.48 34.85
CA GLU A 132 22.14 -19.31 35.91
C GLU A 132 21.41 -20.65 35.92
N GLU A 133 22.05 -21.65 35.31
CA GLU A 133 21.64 -23.04 35.29
C GLU A 133 21.20 -23.48 36.69
N ALA A 134 19.92 -23.85 36.79
CA ALA A 134 19.38 -24.47 37.97
C ALA A 134 20.06 -25.83 38.21
N CYS A 135 20.94 -25.82 39.20
CA CYS A 135 21.12 -26.88 40.20
C CYS A 135 21.76 -28.21 39.75
N TRP A 136 23.07 -28.27 40.02
CA TRP A 136 23.80 -29.38 40.64
C TRP A 136 22.93 -30.47 41.31
N ALA A 137 22.95 -31.68 40.75
CA ALA A 137 22.82 -32.94 41.52
C ALA A 137 23.19 -34.14 40.63
N GLY A 138 24.48 -34.28 40.30
CA GLY A 138 24.91 -35.39 39.45
C GLY A 138 26.37 -35.82 39.55
N ASP A 139 27.19 -35.25 40.44
CA ASP A 139 28.62 -35.58 40.47
C ASP A 139 29.24 -35.53 41.88
N GLN A 140 28.68 -36.33 42.79
CA GLN A 140 29.37 -36.63 44.05
C GLN A 140 29.09 -38.06 44.55
N LEU A 141 29.26 -39.07 43.68
CA LEU A 141 29.27 -40.48 44.11
C LEU A 141 30.32 -41.34 43.37
N LEU A 142 31.48 -40.76 42.99
CA LEU A 142 32.55 -41.53 42.34
C LEU A 142 33.98 -41.20 42.83
N VAL A 143 34.13 -40.72 44.07
CA VAL A 143 35.47 -40.57 44.72
C VAL A 143 35.47 -41.08 46.17
N ARG A 144 34.69 -42.12 46.49
CA ARG A 144 34.79 -42.84 47.78
C ARG A 144 34.78 -44.37 47.64
N LEU A 145 35.37 -44.88 46.56
CA LEU A 145 35.56 -46.32 46.34
C LEU A 145 36.96 -46.64 45.76
N VAL A 146 37.96 -45.83 46.10
CA VAL A 146 39.39 -46.15 45.93
C VAL A 146 40.13 -45.62 47.16
N ASP A 147 39.81 -46.16 48.33
CA ASP A 147 40.62 -46.07 49.56
C ASP A 147 40.06 -47.06 50.61
N SER A 148 39.94 -48.33 50.22
CA SER A 148 39.69 -49.44 51.14
C SER A 148 40.17 -50.77 50.52
N GLU A 149 41.48 -50.92 50.37
CA GLU A 149 42.30 -52.09 50.78
C GLU A 149 43.78 -51.87 50.45
#